data_AF-A0A9X9A4X3-F1
#
_entry.id   AF-A0A9X9A4X3-F1
#
_cell.length_a   1.000
_cell.length_b   1.000
_cell.length_c   1.000
_cell.angle_alpha   90.00
_cell.angle_beta   90.00
_cell.angle_gamma   90.00
#
_symmetry.space_group_name_H-M   'P 1'
#
loop_
_entity.id
_entity.type
_entity.pdbx_description
1 polymer ?
#
loop_
_entity_poly.entity_id
_entity_poly.type
_entity_poly.pdbx_seq_one_letter_code
_entity_poly.pdbx_strand_id
1 'polypeptide(L)' 'QNVSSSLQTSTQSDRNSVKKAMRDTLQLGYPGILAQISKGGKTWSYTAGVADLRTKKPMKADFRFRIGSVTKTFIAT' A
#
# COMPACT_ATOMS: atom_id res chain seq x y z
N GLN A 1 -12.43 -23.46 -17.78
CA GLN A 1 -11.18 -23.56 -16.98
C GLN A 1 -10.21 -22.37 -17.20
N ASN A 2 -10.64 -21.23 -17.75
CA ASN A 2 -9.72 -20.13 -18.14
C ASN A 2 -9.81 -18.86 -17.25
N VAL A 3 -10.67 -18.87 -16.22
CA VAL A 3 -10.96 -17.68 -15.38
C VAL A 3 -9.88 -17.45 -14.32
N SER A 4 -9.26 -18.52 -13.83
CA SER A 4 -8.21 -18.42 -12.79
C SER A 4 -6.92 -17.81 -13.32
N SER A 5 -6.55 -18.10 -14.57
CA SER A 5 -5.34 -17.57 -15.21
C SER A 5 -5.46 -16.08 -15.53
N SER A 6 -6.63 -15.61 -15.97
CA SER A 6 -6.88 -14.18 -16.24
C SER A 6 -6.99 -13.33 -14.96
N LEU A 7 -7.51 -13.90 -13.87
CA LEU A 7 -7.49 -13.26 -12.55
C LEU A 7 -6.06 -13.15 -11.98
N GLN A 8 -5.20 -14.13 -12.26
CA GLN A 8 -3.80 -14.10 -11.84
C GLN A 8 -3.00 -13.05 -12.62
N THR A 9 -3.17 -12.96 -13.94
CA THR A 9 -2.48 -11.96 -14.77
C THR A 9 -2.94 -10.53 -14.48
N SER A 10 -4.24 -10.30 -14.29
CA SER A 10 -4.77 -8.98 -13.89
C SER A 10 -4.27 -8.56 -12.50
N THR A 11 -4.27 -9.45 -11.52
CA THR A 11 -3.71 -9.17 -10.18
C THR A 11 -2.22 -8.83 -10.24
N GLN A 12 -1.45 -9.48 -11.12
CA GLN A 12 -0.03 -9.21 -11.30
C GLN A 12 0.21 -7.87 -12.01
N SER A 13 -0.61 -7.53 -13.01
CA SER A 13 -0.60 -6.22 -13.65
C SER A 13 -0.94 -5.09 -12.67
N ASP A 14 -2.01 -5.27 -11.88
CA ASP A 14 -2.43 -4.32 -10.83
C ASP A 14 -1.31 -4.05 -9.81
N ARG A 15 -0.62 -5.11 -9.39
CA ARG A 15 0.53 -5.01 -8.47
C ARG A 15 1.66 -4.18 -9.05
N ASN A 16 1.98 -4.36 -10.32
CA ASN A 16 3.04 -3.60 -10.99
C ASN A 16 2.67 -2.11 -11.10
N SER A 17 1.42 -1.82 -11.44
CA SER A 17 0.89 -0.44 -11.53
C SER A 17 0.95 0.27 -10.17
N VAL A 18 0.50 -0.40 -9.10
CA VAL A 18 0.60 0.15 -7.74
C VAL A 18 2.06 0.36 -7.34
N LYS A 19 2.94 -0.61 -7.60
CA LYS A 19 4.37 -0.50 -7.30
C LYS A 19 5.00 0.71 -8.01
N LYS A 20 4.63 0.97 -9.26
CA LYS A 20 5.09 2.14 -10.01
C LYS A 20 4.56 3.44 -9.39
N ALA A 21 3.26 3.55 -9.16
CA ALA A 21 2.65 4.74 -8.57
C ALA A 21 3.28 5.09 -7.21
N MET A 22 3.56 4.09 -6.38
CA MET A 22 4.17 4.30 -5.07
C MET A 22 5.63 4.79 -5.17
N ARG A 23 6.39 4.34 -6.18
CA ARG A 23 7.73 4.89 -6.45
C ARG A 23 7.68 6.33 -6.94
N ASP A 24 6.79 6.61 -7.89
CA ASP A 24 6.59 7.97 -8.43
C ASP A 24 6.19 8.92 -7.28
N THR A 25 5.39 8.44 -6.34
CA THR A 25 5.00 9.20 -5.14
C THR A 25 6.20 9.53 -4.26
N LEU A 26 7.16 8.64 -4.03
CA LEU A 26 8.36 8.97 -3.26
C LEU A 26 9.16 10.15 -3.86
N GLN A 27 9.11 10.32 -5.19
CA GLN A 27 9.77 11.44 -5.87
C GLN A 27 9.14 12.79 -5.54
N LEU A 28 7.94 12.81 -4.96
CA LEU A 28 7.26 14.03 -4.49
C LEU A 28 7.70 14.48 -3.10
N GLY A 29 8.71 13.81 -2.49
CA GLY A 29 9.30 14.22 -1.22
C GLY A 29 8.67 13.56 0.02
N TYR A 30 7.81 12.56 -0.15
CA TYR A 30 7.28 11.79 0.97
C TYR A 30 8.36 10.87 1.57
N PRO A 31 8.55 10.86 2.90
CA PRO A 31 9.65 10.11 3.53
C PRO A 31 9.47 8.59 3.46
N GLY A 32 8.22 8.12 3.48
CA GLY A 32 7.91 6.70 3.39
C GLY A 32 6.44 6.46 3.10
N ILE A 33 6.14 5.30 2.52
CA ILE A 33 4.82 4.92 2.06
C ILE A 33 4.54 3.48 2.46
N LEU A 34 3.31 3.23 2.92
CA LEU A 34 2.76 1.92 3.23
C LEU A 34 1.42 1.79 2.50
N ALA A 35 1.26 0.73 1.73
CA ALA A 35 -0.01 0.35 1.12
C ALA A 35 -0.31 -1.13 1.41
N GLN A 36 -1.56 -1.44 1.71
CA GLN A 36 -2.06 -2.82 1.83
C GLN A 36 -3.30 -2.95 0.93
N ILE A 37 -3.32 -4.00 0.12
CA ILE A 37 -4.38 -4.26 -0.84
C ILE A 37 -4.93 -5.65 -0.53
N SER A 38 -6.25 -5.73 -0.34
CA SER A 38 -7.00 -6.98 -0.25
C SER A 38 -7.93 -7.11 -1.45
N LYS A 39 -7.73 -8.13 -2.28
CA LYS A 39 -8.54 -8.38 -3.49
C LYS A 39 -8.66 -9.89 -3.73
N GLY A 40 -9.89 -10.38 -3.91
CA GLY A 40 -10.16 -11.78 -4.24
C GLY A 40 -9.60 -12.77 -3.20
N GLY A 41 -9.73 -12.45 -1.90
CA GLY A 41 -9.21 -13.28 -0.81
C GLY A 41 -7.70 -13.27 -0.64
N LYS A 42 -6.96 -12.47 -1.43
CA LYS A 42 -5.51 -12.32 -1.33
C LYS A 42 -5.16 -10.94 -0.81
N THR A 43 -4.31 -10.91 0.21
CA THR A 43 -3.74 -9.68 0.74
C THR A 43 -2.28 -9.57 0.35
N TRP A 44 -1.85 -8.38 -0.05
CA TRP A 44 -0.46 -8.05 -0.27
C TRP A 44 -0.18 -6.61 0.15
N SER A 45 1.06 -6.34 0.53
CA SER A 45 1.48 -5.01 0.98
C SER A 45 2.66 -4.50 0.18
N TYR A 46 2.80 -3.18 0.14
CA TYR A 46 3.94 -2.48 -0.41
C TYR A 46 4.45 -1.47 0.62
N THR A 47 5.77 -1.40 0.77
CA THR A 47 6.44 -0.43 1.62
C THR A 47 7.61 0.18 0.89
N ALA A 48 7.82 1.48 1.03
CA ALA A 48 9.00 2.14 0.51
C ALA A 48 9.41 3.32 1.39
N GLY A 49 10.69 3.68 1.35
CA GLY A 49 11.26 4.77 2.15
C GLY A 49 11.44 4.42 3.64
N VAL A 50 11.46 5.46 4.46
CA VAL A 50 11.75 5.39 5.90
C VAL A 50 10.54 5.82 6.73
N ALA A 51 10.40 5.24 7.92
CA ALA A 51 9.39 5.62 8.91
C ALA A 51 9.92 6.65 9.93
N ASP A 52 11.24 6.83 10.01
CA ASP A 52 11.87 7.77 10.93
C ASP A 52 13.03 8.48 10.22
N LEU A 53 12.96 9.81 10.13
CA LEU A 53 13.95 10.63 9.44
C LEU A 53 15.28 10.74 10.19
N ARG A 54 15.27 10.59 11.52
CA ARG A 54 16.44 10.67 12.38
C ARG A 54 17.17 9.34 12.42
N THR A 55 16.46 8.26 12.74
CA THR A 55 17.06 6.92 12.87
C THR A 55 17.19 6.20 11.53
N LYS A 56 16.60 6.76 10.46
CA LYS A 56 16.51 6.14 9.11
C LYS A 56 15.86 4.76 9.13
N LYS A 57 15.01 4.49 10.13
CA LYS A 57 14.32 3.21 10.25
C LYS A 57 13.47 2.95 9.00
N PRO A 58 13.59 1.78 8.35
CA PRO A 58 12.81 1.49 7.15
C PRO A 58 11.32 1.38 7.46
N MET A 59 10.49 1.74 6.47
CA MET A 59 9.05 1.56 6.52
C MET A 59 8.69 0.06 6.56
N LYS A 60 7.69 -0.32 7.35
CA LYS A 60 7.19 -1.71 7.44
C LYS A 60 5.67 -1.76 7.28
N ALA A 61 5.16 -2.89 6.80
CA ALA A 61 3.76 -3.06 6.42
C ALA A 61 2.80 -3.18 7.61
N ASP A 62 3.32 -3.42 8.80
CA ASP A 62 2.59 -3.65 10.06
C ASP A 62 2.61 -2.43 10.99
N PHE A 63 3.13 -1.28 10.53
CA PHE A 63 3.16 -0.07 11.33
C PHE A 63 1.77 0.55 11.52
N ARG A 64 1.56 1.09 12.71
CA ARG A 64 0.37 1.86 13.07
C ARG A 64 0.58 3.32 12.68
N PHE A 65 -0.48 3.95 12.18
CA PHE A 65 -0.49 5.36 11.81
C PHE A 65 -1.83 5.99 12.16
N ARG A 66 -1.86 7.33 12.23
CA ARG A 66 -3.10 8.08 12.45
C ARG A 66 -3.85 8.22 11.13
N ILE A 67 -5.10 7.80 11.12
CA ILE A 67 -5.94 7.76 9.90
C ILE A 67 -6.65 9.09 9.59
N GLY A 68 -6.52 10.10 10.46
CA GLY A 68 -7.11 11.43 10.25
C GLY A 68 -8.64 11.38 10.08
N SER A 69 -9.16 12.11 9.09
CA SER A 69 -10.60 12.23 8.81
C SER A 69 -11.28 10.91 8.45
N VAL A 70 -10.55 9.83 8.14
CA VAL A 70 -11.14 8.50 8.01
C VAL A 70 -11.86 8.08 9.30
N THR A 71 -11.42 8.59 10.46
CA THR A 71 -12.11 8.38 11.75
C THR A 71 -13.58 8.80 11.71
N LYS A 72 -13.98 9.73 10.85
CA LYS A 72 -15.38 10.16 10.71
C LYS A 72 -16.32 8.98 10.39
N THR A 73 -15.87 8.00 9.61
CA THR A 73 -16.70 6.84 9.27
C THR A 73 -16.95 5.91 10.47
N PHE A 74 -16.11 5.99 11.50
CA PHE A 74 -16.22 5.17 12.71
C PHE A 74 -17.12 5.81 13.77
N ILE A 75 -17.39 7.11 13.68
CA ILE A 75 -18.24 7.84 14.65
C ILE A 75 -19.58 8.29 14.06
N ALA A 76 -19.82 8.05 12.77
CA ALA A 76 -21.01 8.54 12.05
C ALA A 76 -22.28 7.70 12.26
N THR A 77 -22.26 6.77 13.23
CA THR A 77 -23.40 5.95 13.65
C THR A 77 -23.99 6.50 14.94
#